data_AF-A0A4Y7U1I9-F1
#
_entry.id   AF-A0A4Y7U1I9-F1
#
_cell.length_a   1.000
_cell.length_b   1.000
_cell.length_c   1.000
_cell.angle_alpha   90.00
_cell.angle_beta   90.00
_cell.angle_gamma   90.00
#
_symmetry.space_group_name_H-M   'P 1'
#
loop_
_entity.id
_entity.type
_entity.pdbx_description
1 polymer ?
#
loop_
_entity_poly.entity_id
_entity_poly.type
_entity_poly.pdbx_seq_one_letter_code
_entity_poly.pdbx_strand_id
1 'polypeptide(L)'
;ENIYAIGDTAILAGDAKFPDGHPQVAQVAIQQGLNLAKNFKAVIKNKPLKPFVYNDKGSMAIIGKNKAVVDLPSPKWHFKGFFAWIIWLFIHR
;
A
#
# COMPACT_ATOMS: atom_id res chain seq x y z
N GLU A 1 -27.07 -0.70 -0.75
CA GLU A 1 -26.12 -1.33 -1.69
C GLU A 1 -25.49 -0.23 -2.57
N ASN A 2 -24.27 -0.41 -3.09
CA ASN A 2 -23.46 0.61 -3.81
C ASN A 2 -22.72 1.67 -2.95
N ILE A 3 -22.49 1.40 -1.67
CA ILE A 3 -21.63 2.22 -0.80
C ILE A 3 -20.33 1.45 -0.58
N TYR A 4 -19.20 2.12 -0.72
CA TYR A 4 -17.87 1.52 -0.59
C TYR A 4 -17.00 2.38 0.32
N ALA A 5 -16.20 1.75 1.18
CA ALA A 5 -15.23 2.39 2.04
C ALA A 5 -13.82 1.91 1.69
N ILE A 6 -12.86 2.83 1.65
CA ILE A 6 -11.44 2.58 1.38
C ILE A 6 -10.58 3.48 2.27
N GLY A 7 -9.28 3.20 2.34
CA GLY A 7 -8.34 3.93 3.17
C GLY A 7 -8.65 3.78 4.65
N ASP A 8 -8.34 4.82 5.42
CA ASP A 8 -8.33 4.75 6.89
C ASP A 8 -9.73 4.62 7.51
N THR A 9 -10.80 4.80 6.72
CA THR A 9 -12.18 4.58 7.15
C THR A 9 -12.63 3.12 7.02
N ALA A 10 -11.75 2.23 6.55
CA ALA A 10 -12.07 0.83 6.29
C ALA A 10 -11.06 -0.12 6.95
N ILE A 11 -11.56 -1.22 7.50
CA ILE A 11 -10.76 -2.38 7.92
C ILE A 11 -11.21 -3.54 7.03
N LEU A 12 -10.27 -4.13 6.29
CA LEU A 12 -10.55 -5.20 5.35
C LEU A 12 -10.02 -6.54 5.89
N ALA A 13 -10.91 -7.51 6.06
CA ALA A 13 -10.56 -8.90 6.35
C ALA A 13 -10.51 -9.74 5.07
N GLY A 14 -9.85 -10.89 5.13
CA GLY A 14 -9.83 -11.88 4.05
C GLY A 14 -8.59 -11.86 3.15
N ASP A 15 -7.63 -10.95 3.40
CA ASP A 15 -6.28 -11.08 2.86
C ASP A 15 -5.45 -11.98 3.78
N ALA A 16 -5.06 -13.16 3.32
CA ALA A 16 -4.31 -14.13 4.12
C ALA A 16 -2.95 -13.60 4.62
N LYS A 17 -2.38 -12.59 3.95
CA LYS A 17 -1.13 -11.95 4.40
C LYS A 17 -1.35 -10.91 5.51
N PHE A 18 -2.59 -10.46 5.68
CA PHE A 18 -2.99 -9.41 6.61
C PHE A 18 -4.28 -9.82 7.33
N PRO A 19 -4.24 -10.90 8.16
CA PRO A 19 -5.44 -11.45 8.80
C PRO A 19 -6.15 -10.46 9.72
N ASP A 20 -5.40 -9.56 10.34
CA ASP A 20 -5.90 -8.54 11.28
C ASP A 20 -6.20 -7.19 10.59
N GLY A 21 -6.13 -7.14 9.26
CA GLY A 21 -6.30 -5.93 8.47
C GLY A 21 -4.98 -5.32 7.98
N HIS A 22 -5.11 -4.45 6.97
CA HIS A 22 -3.96 -3.79 6.34
C HIS A 22 -3.46 -2.60 7.17
N PRO A 23 -2.17 -2.24 7.05
CA PRO A 23 -1.65 -1.01 7.64
C PRO A 23 -2.41 0.22 7.15
N GLN A 24 -2.70 1.17 8.05
CA GLN A 24 -3.41 2.41 7.73
C GLN A 24 -2.42 3.43 7.14
N VAL A 25 -2.00 3.17 5.91
CA VAL A 25 -1.02 3.97 5.18
C VAL A 25 -1.53 4.33 3.78
N ALA A 26 -1.04 5.44 3.24
CA ALA A 26 -1.44 5.95 1.93
C ALA A 26 -1.32 4.88 0.81
N GLN A 27 -0.29 4.03 0.87
CA GLN A 27 -0.10 2.98 -0.13
C GLN A 27 -1.28 1.99 -0.18
N VAL A 28 -1.83 1.61 0.97
CA VAL A 28 -2.99 0.71 1.04
C VAL A 28 -4.21 1.41 0.46
N ALA A 29 -4.48 2.66 0.86
CA ALA A 29 -5.60 3.45 0.36
C ALA A 29 -5.56 3.60 -1.18
N ILE A 30 -4.39 3.91 -1.74
CA ILE A 30 -4.18 4.02 -3.19
C ILE A 30 -4.48 2.70 -3.90
N GLN A 31 -3.96 1.58 -3.39
CA GLN A 31 -4.18 0.27 -4.01
C GLN A 31 -5.64 -0.19 -3.88
N GLN A 32 -6.29 0.08 -2.76
CA GLN A 32 -7.72 -0.18 -2.56
C GLN A 32 -8.56 0.62 -3.56
N GLY A 33 -8.25 1.92 -3.75
CA GLY A 33 -8.92 2.75 -4.76
C GLY A 33 -8.75 2.22 -6.19
N LEU A 34 -7.54 1.78 -6.56
CA LEU A 34 -7.30 1.16 -7.87
C LEU A 34 -8.06 -0.16 -8.05
N ASN A 35 -8.16 -0.98 -7.01
CA ASN A 35 -8.96 -2.21 -7.04
C ASN A 35 -10.45 -1.90 -7.18
N LEU A 36 -10.96 -0.93 -6.41
CA LEU A 36 -12.35 -0.50 -6.46
C LEU A 36 -12.73 0.03 -7.86
N ALA A 37 -11.87 0.86 -8.46
CA ALA A 37 -12.09 1.36 -9.82
C ALA A 37 -12.15 0.23 -10.86
N LYS A 38 -11.32 -0.81 -10.72
CA LYS A 38 -11.39 -2.01 -11.58
C LYS A 38 -12.69 -2.79 -11.34
N ASN A 39 -13.13 -2.89 -10.11
CA ASN A 39 -14.38 -3.55 -9.75
C ASN A 39 -15.61 -2.79 -10.27
N PHE A 40 -15.63 -1.46 -10.25
CA PHE A 40 -16.70 -0.69 -10.90
C PHE A 40 -16.80 -0.99 -12.40
N LYS A 41 -15.66 -1.09 -13.10
CA LYS A 41 -15.65 -1.54 -14.50
C LYS A 41 -16.15 -2.98 -14.68
N ALA A 42 -15.95 -3.85 -13.69
CA ALA A 42 -16.45 -5.22 -13.71
C ALA A 42 -17.97 -5.26 -13.49
N VAL A 43 -18.50 -4.48 -12.54
CA VAL A 43 -19.95 -4.34 -12.29
C VAL A 43 -20.67 -3.92 -13.57
N ILE A 44 -20.21 -2.85 -14.24
CA ILE A 44 -20.82 -2.35 -15.49
C ILE A 44 -20.86 -3.44 -16.58
N LYS A 45 -19.89 -4.37 -16.56
CA LYS A 45 -19.75 -5.45 -17.54
C LYS A 45 -20.37 -6.77 -17.06
N ASN A 46 -21.10 -6.78 -15.94
CA ASN A 46 -21.62 -8.00 -15.30
C ASN A 46 -20.55 -9.09 -15.11
N LYS A 47 -19.33 -8.67 -14.74
CA LYS A 47 -18.20 -9.56 -14.44
C LYS A 47 -18.01 -9.72 -12.93
N PRO A 48 -17.45 -10.87 -12.48
CA PRO A 48 -17.15 -11.08 -11.07
C PRO A 48 -16.17 -10.03 -10.53
N LEU A 49 -16.40 -9.62 -9.28
CA LEU A 49 -15.51 -8.71 -8.57
C LEU A 49 -14.21 -9.41 -8.19
N LYS A 50 -13.14 -8.63 -8.12
CA LYS A 50 -11.84 -9.10 -7.63
C LYS A 50 -11.63 -8.66 -6.17
N PRO A 51 -11.31 -9.60 -5.26
CA PRO A 51 -10.96 -9.23 -3.90
C PRO A 51 -9.67 -8.40 -3.90
N PHE A 52 -9.57 -7.49 -2.95
CA PHE A 52 -8.36 -6.71 -2.75
C PHE A 52 -7.29 -7.58 -2.06
N VAL A 53 -6.06 -7.51 -2.55
CA VAL A 53 -4.87 -8.09 -1.93
C VAL A 53 -3.79 -7.03 -1.91
N TYR A 54 -3.25 -6.74 -0.74
CA TYR A 54 -2.24 -5.69 -0.60
C TYR A 54 -0.89 -6.17 -1.11
N ASN A 55 -0.31 -5.40 -2.03
CA ASN A 55 1.08 -5.59 -2.43
C ASN A 55 1.96 -4.60 -1.67
N ASP A 56 2.62 -5.08 -0.62
CA ASP A 56 3.56 -4.27 0.16
C ASP A 56 4.79 -3.94 -0.69
N LYS A 57 5.05 -2.63 -0.85
CA LYS A 57 6.16 -2.12 -1.67
C LYS A 57 7.33 -1.67 -0.79
N GLY A 58 7.21 -1.86 0.52
CA GLY A 58 8.11 -1.33 1.50
C GLY A 58 7.73 0.06 1.98
N SER A 59 8.48 0.52 2.97
CA SER A 59 8.29 1.81 3.62
C SER A 59 9.60 2.55 3.72
N MET A 60 9.49 3.88 3.79
CA MET A 60 10.66 4.75 3.93
C MET A 60 10.31 5.93 4.82
N ALA A 61 11.21 6.23 5.76
CA ALA A 61 11.03 7.34 6.69
C ALA A 61 12.32 8.14 6.83
N ILE A 62 12.21 9.47 6.82
CA ILE A 62 13.31 10.36 7.21
C ILE A 62 13.37 10.36 8.75
N ILE A 63 14.56 10.12 9.29
CA ILE A 63 14.81 10.10 10.74
C ILE A 63 15.79 11.20 11.20
N GLY A 64 16.18 12.11 10.28
CA GLY A 64 17.01 13.27 10.59
C GLY A 64 17.65 13.88 9.35
N LYS A 65 18.43 14.96 9.53
CA LYS A 65 19.18 15.59 8.44
C LYS A 65 20.12 14.57 7.81
N ASN A 66 19.92 14.29 6.52
CA ASN A 66 20.67 13.31 5.74
C ASN A 66 20.59 11.87 6.28
N LYS A 67 19.50 11.52 6.97
CA LYS A 67 19.28 10.17 7.50
C LYS A 67 17.86 9.69 7.19
N ALA A 68 17.75 8.56 6.52
CA ALA A 68 16.48 7.86 6.34
C ALA A 68 16.61 6.39 6.75
N VAL A 69 15.49 5.69 6.83
CA VAL A 69 15.37 4.24 6.97
C VAL A 69 14.52 3.74 5.81
N VAL A 70 14.97 2.66 5.18
CA VAL A 70 14.27 1.95 4.12
C VAL A 70 14.01 0.53 4.59
N ASP A 71 12.77 0.08 4.44
CA ASP A 71 12.36 -1.29 4.66
C ASP A 71 11.67 -1.82 3.39
N LEU A 72 12.18 -2.89 2.80
CA LEU A 72 11.62 -3.51 1.60
C LEU A 72 11.26 -4.96 1.92
N PRO A 73 10.04 -5.43 1.61
CA PRO A 73 9.61 -6.79 1.91
C PRO A 73 10.06 -7.82 0.86
N SER A 74 10.41 -7.41 -0.37
CA SER A 74 10.81 -8.32 -1.45
C SER A 74 11.66 -7.64 -2.52
N PRO A 75 12.99 -7.90 -2.59
CA PRO A 75 13.79 -8.69 -1.62
C PRO A 75 13.79 -8.04 -0.23
N LYS A 76 13.91 -8.87 0.83
CA LYS A 76 13.93 -8.39 2.22
C LYS A 76 15.19 -7.58 2.50
N TRP A 77 15.10 -6.25 2.45
CA TRP A 77 16.21 -5.35 2.72
C TRP A 77 15.81 -4.31 3.76
N HIS A 78 16.69 -4.08 4.73
CA HIS A 78 16.54 -3.05 5.74
C HIS A 78 17.86 -2.28 5.86
N PHE A 79 17.83 -0.96 5.62
CA PHE A 79 19.03 -0.13 5.74
C PHE A 79 18.70 1.30 6.16
N LYS A 80 19.67 1.95 6.81
CA LYS A 80 19.51 3.28 7.40
C LYS A 80 20.70 4.19 7.13
N GLY A 81 20.51 5.49 7.29
CA GLY A 81 21.56 6.50 7.20
C GLY A 81 21.60 7.22 5.85
N PHE A 82 22.79 7.58 5.40
CA PHE A 82 22.99 8.46 4.24
C PHE A 82 22.57 7.81 2.92
N PHE A 83 22.89 6.53 2.71
CA PHE A 83 22.49 5.80 1.50
C PHE A 83 20.96 5.64 1.39
N ALA A 84 20.28 5.39 2.51
CA ALA A 84 18.82 5.43 2.59
C ALA A 84 18.26 6.80 2.20
N TRP A 85 18.91 7.88 2.65
CA TRP A 85 18.49 9.24 2.33
C TRP A 85 18.68 9.59 0.84
N ILE A 86 19.74 9.09 0.18
CA ILE A 86 19.90 9.25 -1.27
C ILE A 86 18.77 8.54 -2.04
N ILE A 87 18.45 7.30 -1.68
CA ILE A 87 17.35 6.55 -2.34
C ILE A 87 16.01 7.25 -2.12
N TRP A 88 15.79 7.81 -0.92
CA TRP A 88 14.60 8.62 -0.64
C TRP A 88 14.46 9.79 -1.61
N LEU A 89 15.56 10.52 -1.89
CA LEU A 89 15.57 11.63 -2.84
C LEU A 89 15.22 11.21 -4.28
N PHE A 90 15.53 9.98 -4.70
CA PHE A 90 15.19 9.48 -6.04
C PHE A 90 13.73 9.06 -6.17
N ILE A 91 13.13 8.48 -5.12
CA ILE A 91 11.74 7.99 -5.16
C ILE A 91 10.72 9.11 -4.97
N HIS A 92 11.03 10.11 -4.14
CA HIS A 92 10.12 11.21 -3.78
C HIS A 92 10.32 12.48 -4.64
N ARG A 93 10.90 12.34 -5.83
CA ARG A 93 10.93 13.41 -6.84
C ARG A 93 9.75 13.32 -7.80
#